data_AF-A0A645IGD5-F1
#
_entry.id   AF-A0A645IGD5-F1
#
_cell.length_a   1.000
_cell.length_b   1.000
_cell.length_c   1.000
_cell.angle_alpha   90.00
_cell.angle_beta   90.00
_cell.angle_gamma   90.00
#
_symmetry.space_group_name_H-M   'P 1'
#
loop_
_entity.id
_entity.type
_entity.pdbx_description
1 polymer ?
#
loop_
_entity_poly.entity_id
_entity_poly.type
_entity_poly.pdbx_seq_one_letter_code
_entity_poly.pdbx_strand_id
1 'polypeptide(L)' 'MLHYLDILDASLYDMHKATGEANRGEFSNPVWSLDKRKIYRPNIEF' A
#
# COMPACT_ATOMS: atom_id res chain seq x y z
N MET A 1 -1.72 21.28 11.60
CA MET A 1 -2.87 20.47 11.13
C MET A 1 -2.90 20.25 9.61
N LEU A 2 -2.04 20.88 8.79
CA LEU A 2 -1.93 20.57 7.35
C LEU A 2 -1.00 19.36 7.10
N HIS A 3 0.13 19.29 7.82
CA HIS A 3 1.16 18.24 7.65
C HIS A 3 0.68 16.80 7.83
N TYR A 4 -0.44 16.57 8.52
CA TYR A 4 -0.98 15.21 8.64
C TYR A 4 -1.54 14.71 7.31
N LEU A 5 -2.12 15.59 6.49
CA LEU A 5 -2.62 15.24 5.16
C LEU A 5 -1.48 14.89 4.21
N ASP A 6 -0.36 15.63 4.28
CA ASP A 6 0.84 15.32 3.47
C ASP A 6 1.42 13.95 3.83
N ILE A 7 1.45 13.61 5.12
CA ILE A 7 1.91 12.31 5.61
C ILE A 7 0.94 11.20 5.18
N LEU A 8 -0.38 11.46 5.22
CA LEU A 8 -1.39 10.52 4.74
C LEU A 8 -1.27 10.28 3.23
N ASP A 9 -1.05 11.32 2.43
CA ASP A 9 -0.92 11.20 0.97
C ASP A 9 0.34 10.41 0.59
N ALA A 10 1.45 10.65 1.28
CA ALA A 10 2.67 9.86 1.12
C ALA A 10 2.46 8.37 1.47
N SER A 11 1.76 8.08 2.56
CA SER A 11 1.42 6.70 2.95
C SER A 11 0.51 6.03 1.92
N LEU A 12 -0.50 6.75 1.44
CA LEU A 12 -1.46 6.27 0.44
C LEU A 12 -0.77 5.96 -0.90
N TYR A 13 0.14 6.83 -1.34
CA TYR A 13 0.97 6.60 -2.52
C TYR A 13 1.80 5.31 -2.39
N ASP A 14 2.44 5.12 -1.24
CA ASP A 14 3.25 3.92 -0.95
C ASP A 14 2.39 2.64 -0.95
N MET A 15 1.17 2.70 -0.41
CA MET A 15 0.21 1.59 -0.46
C MET A 15 -0.21 1.26 -1.89
N HIS A 16 -0.56 2.27 -2.69
CA HIS A 16 -0.95 2.08 -4.09
C HIS A 16 0.20 1.50 -4.92
N LYS A 17 1.41 2.01 -4.72
CA LYS A 17 2.61 1.50 -5.38
C LYS A 17 2.86 0.03 -4.99
N ALA A 18 2.84 -0.28 -3.71
CA ALA A 18 3.03 -1.65 -3.22
C ALA A 18 1.95 -2.61 -3.71
N THR A 19 0.69 -2.16 -3.80
CA THR A 19 -0.42 -2.95 -4.35
C THR A 19 -0.27 -3.16 -5.86
N GLY A 20 0.23 -2.16 -6.59
CA GLY A 20 0.50 -2.24 -8.02
C GLY A 20 1.66 -3.19 -8.34
N GLU A 21 2.74 -3.15 -7.55
CA GLU A 21 3.89 -4.05 -7.63
C GLU A 21 3.57 -5.48 -7.18
N ALA A 22 2.60 -5.65 -6.25
CA ALA A 22 2.15 -6.97 -5.81
C ALA A 22 1.42 -7.73 -6.92
N ASN A 23 1.78 -9.00 -7.10
CA ASN A 23 1.12 -9.88 -8.05
C ASN A 23 -0.29 -10.25 -7.56
N ARG A 24 -1.21 -10.54 -8.48
CA ARG A 24 -2.60 -10.90 -8.14
C ARG A 24 -2.63 -12.20 -7.34
N GLY A 25 -3.16 -12.16 -6.11
CA GLY A 25 -3.20 -13.31 -5.20
C GLY A 25 -2.02 -13.40 -4.23
N GLU A 26 -1.06 -12.48 -4.30
CA GLU A 26 0.10 -12.44 -3.41
C GLU A 26 0.08 -11.22 -2.48
N PHE A 27 0.89 -11.31 -1.41
CA PHE A 27 1.15 -10.17 -0.54
C PHE A 27 2.18 -9.25 -1.18
N SER A 28 1.96 -7.94 -1.04
CA SER A 28 2.96 -6.94 -1.40
C SER A 28 4.23 -7.09 -0.58
N ASN A 29 5.33 -6.51 -1.10
CA ASN A 29 6.53 -6.30 -0.30
C ASN A 29 6.17 -5.44 0.94
N PRO A 30 6.87 -5.60 2.09
CA PRO A 30 6.53 -4.86 3.30
C PRO A 30 6.68 -3.36 3.05
N VAL A 31 5.58 -2.63 3.27
CA VAL A 31 5.46 -1.20 3.02
C VAL A 31 6.04 -0.46 4.21
N TRP A 32 7.23 0.12 4.08
CA TRP A 32 7.94 0.77 5.19
C TRP A 32 7.17 1.96 5.77
N SER A 33 6.46 2.68 4.91
CA SER A 33 5.63 3.84 5.30
C SER A 33 4.36 3.45 6.04
N LEU A 34 4.00 2.16 5.98
CA LEU A 34 2.85 1.59 6.66
C LEU A 34 3.32 0.58 7.72
N ASP A 35 4.35 0.93 8.48
CA ASP A 35 4.84 0.10 9.61
C ASP A 35 5.22 -1.34 9.18
N LYS A 36 5.77 -1.50 7.96
CA LYS A 36 6.10 -2.79 7.34
C LYS A 36 4.91 -3.73 7.16
N ARG A 37 3.69 -3.20 7.14
CA ARG A 37 2.50 -4.00 6.85
C ARG A 37 2.57 -4.52 5.42
N LYS A 38 2.10 -5.75 5.24
CA LYS A 38 1.95 -6.38 3.93
C LYS A 38 0.52 -6.18 3.47
N ILE A 39 0.35 -5.67 2.27
CA ILE A 39 -0.97 -5.45 1.67
C ILE A 39 -1.29 -6.68 0.83
N TYR A 40 -2.45 -7.30 1.09
CA TYR A 40 -2.89 -8.43 0.28
C TYR A 40 -3.61 -7.92 -0.97
N ARG A 41 -3.16 -8.36 -2.16
CA ARG A 41 -3.87 -8.08 -3.40
C ARG A 41 -4.78 -9.26 -3.73
N PRO A 42 -6.10 -9.16 -3.50
CA PRO A 42 -7.01 -10.26 -3.80
C PRO A 42 -7.06 -10.52 -5.31
N ASN A 43 -7.02 -11.80 -5.71
CA ASN A 43 -7.27 -12.23 -7.08
C ASN A 43 -8.79 -12.42 -7.31
N ILE A 44 -9.57 -11.41 -6.97
CA ILE A 44 -11.02 -11.45 -7.20
C ILE A 44 -11.27 -10.80 -8.57
N GLU A 45 -11.48 -11.63 -9.59
CA GLU A 45 -12.20 -11.22 -10.80
C GLU A 45 -13.69 -11.13 -10.44
N PHE A 46 -14.27 -9.93 -10.55
CA PHE A 46 -15.71 -9.74 -10.63
C PHE A 46 -16.12 -9.60 -12.09
#